data_AF-A0A8I2K5U5-F1
#
_entry.id   AF-A0A8I2K5U5-F1
#
_cell.length_a   1.000
_cell.length_b   1.000
_cell.length_c   1.000
_cell.angle_alpha   90.00
_cell.angle_beta   90.00
_cell.angle_gamma   90.00
#
_symmetry.space_group_name_H-M   'P 1'
#
loop_
_entity.id
_entity.type
_entity.pdbx_description
1 polymer ?
#
loop_
_entity_poly.entity_id
_entity_poly.type
_entity_poly.pdbx_seq_one_letter_code
_entity_poly.pdbx_strand_id
1 'polypeptide(L)'
;MRLRKSISMVVAPLAFLFFITGCSNADKVQSLKKLSEETIGYSPDEKEQYIAKLSLKSVDSDDISTIARVFSYDRGGFIKMTKGLKNSSKFKIMLLYFLRFPVHRGLTDDDLLYTVYKGKRVKEISRIISSPAVSKCMSALNELAPKKLKGVIKMLAGVYYVGSNPHSVQNTTWAANSLARLNRDIMLVELVRGSTAAKLLVQEGDFDLPERTWANFRWSGRKSIEIPLPHPHLGADDVPYLKELIKSEYEYYRKAARKALEKMGESI
;
A
#
# COMPACT_ATOMS: atom_id res chain seq x y z
N MET A 1 33.12 12.27 1.86
CA MET A 1 32.00 12.68 0.98
C MET A 1 30.86 11.65 1.01
N ARG A 2 30.21 11.48 2.17
CA ARG A 2 29.14 10.48 2.42
C ARG A 2 27.90 11.18 3.01
N LEU A 3 27.05 11.83 2.21
CA LEU A 3 25.85 12.49 2.77
C LEU A 3 24.64 12.65 1.83
N ARG A 4 24.60 11.99 0.66
CA ARG A 4 23.46 12.12 -0.29
C ARG A 4 22.60 10.85 -0.47
N LYS A 5 22.76 9.81 0.35
CA LYS A 5 22.09 8.51 0.18
C LYS A 5 20.65 8.41 0.76
N SER A 6 20.17 9.40 1.50
CA SER A 6 18.97 9.21 2.36
C SER A 6 17.72 10.03 1.96
N ILE A 7 17.77 10.78 0.85
CA ILE A 7 16.70 11.72 0.47
C ILE A 7 15.57 11.02 -0.29
N SER A 8 15.86 10.01 -1.13
CA SER A 8 14.85 9.36 -1.98
C SER A 8 13.86 8.44 -1.25
N MET A 9 14.19 7.91 -0.07
CA MET A 9 13.33 6.96 0.66
C MET A 9 12.27 7.63 1.54
N VAL A 10 12.33 8.96 1.68
CA VAL A 10 11.62 9.73 2.71
C VAL A 10 10.53 10.61 2.10
N VAL A 11 10.70 10.99 0.84
CA VAL A 11 9.78 11.88 0.12
C VAL A 11 8.45 11.19 -0.21
N ALA A 12 8.44 9.88 -0.48
CA ALA A 12 7.22 9.17 -0.88
C ALA A 12 6.21 8.94 0.26
N PRO A 13 6.61 8.61 1.51
CA PRO A 13 5.69 8.60 2.66
C PRO A 13 5.19 9.99 3.07
N LEU A 14 6.04 11.02 2.96
CA LEU A 14 5.66 12.41 3.27
C LEU A 14 4.62 12.94 2.28
N ALA A 15 4.85 12.82 0.97
CA ALA A 15 3.88 13.22 -0.05
C ALA A 15 2.52 12.51 0.09
N PHE A 16 2.52 11.28 0.60
CA PHE A 16 1.32 10.50 0.90
C PHE A 16 0.54 11.05 2.10
N LEU A 17 1.22 11.44 3.19
CA LEU A 17 0.58 12.17 4.29
C LEU A 17 -0.03 13.48 3.80
N PHE A 18 0.71 14.25 2.99
CA PHE A 18 0.23 15.49 2.37
C PHE A 18 -1.04 15.30 1.53
N PHE A 19 -1.10 14.25 0.70
CA PHE A 19 -2.27 13.91 -0.11
C PHE A 19 -3.50 13.54 0.73
N ILE A 20 -3.31 12.92 1.90
CA ILE A 20 -4.41 12.50 2.80
C ILE A 20 -4.84 13.62 3.76
N THR A 21 -3.93 14.51 4.17
CA THR A 21 -4.21 15.57 5.14
C THR A 21 -4.62 16.89 4.49
N GLY A 22 -4.32 17.12 3.21
CA GLY A 22 -4.65 18.37 2.53
C GLY A 22 -3.83 19.58 3.02
N CYS A 23 -2.76 19.36 3.80
CA CYS A 23 -1.90 20.42 4.31
C CYS A 23 -1.12 21.07 3.15
N SER A 24 -1.30 22.36 2.89
CA SER A 24 -0.64 23.08 1.79
C SER A 24 0.58 23.92 2.23
N ASN A 25 1.04 23.80 3.47
CA ASN A 25 1.96 24.79 4.06
C ASN A 25 3.45 24.46 3.83
N ALA A 26 4.09 25.24 2.95
CA ALA A 26 5.47 25.04 2.48
C ALA A 26 6.54 25.22 3.57
N ASP A 27 6.30 26.06 4.58
CA ASP A 27 7.28 26.35 5.64
C ASP A 27 7.52 25.14 6.56
N LYS A 28 6.49 24.31 6.77
CA LYS A 28 6.62 23.06 7.54
C LYS A 28 7.46 22.00 6.82
N VAL A 29 7.45 21.99 5.49
CA VAL A 29 8.27 21.09 4.67
C VAL A 29 9.76 21.39 4.82
N GLN A 30 10.12 22.68 4.95
CA GLN A 30 11.50 23.12 5.09
C GLN A 30 12.08 22.81 6.48
N SER A 31 11.26 22.98 7.53
CA SER A 31 11.62 22.61 8.91
C SER A 31 11.82 21.11 9.09
N LEU A 32 10.97 20.28 8.47
CA LEU A 32 11.12 18.82 8.50
C LEU A 32 12.36 18.34 7.74
N LYS A 33 12.73 19.01 6.64
CA LYS A 33 13.96 18.71 5.89
C LYS A 33 15.20 18.94 6.75
N LYS A 34 15.22 20.05 7.51
CA LYS A 34 16.27 20.42 8.46
C LYS A 34 16.40 19.42 9.62
N LEU A 35 15.28 19.01 10.22
CA LEU A 35 15.24 17.97 11.28
C LEU A 35 15.77 16.60 10.78
N SER A 36 15.46 16.29 9.52
CA SER A 36 15.92 15.07 8.84
C SER A 36 17.43 15.05 8.59
N GLU A 37 18.05 16.23 8.52
CA GLU A 37 19.48 16.47 8.26
C GLU A 37 20.28 16.52 9.57
N GLU A 38 19.72 17.11 10.65
CA GLU A 38 20.35 17.22 11.97
C GLU A 38 20.49 15.89 12.72
N THR A 39 19.67 14.89 12.39
CA THR A 39 19.68 13.55 13.02
C THR A 39 20.53 12.51 12.26
N ILE A 40 21.21 12.93 11.19
CA ILE A 40 22.09 12.07 10.39
C ILE A 40 23.41 11.87 11.14
N GLY A 41 23.48 10.81 11.94
CA GLY A 41 24.72 10.40 12.62
C GLY A 41 24.50 9.83 14.02
N TYR A 42 23.31 10.02 14.59
CA TYR A 42 22.99 9.53 15.93
C TYR A 42 22.87 8.00 15.93
N SER A 43 23.45 7.36 16.94
CA SER A 43 23.21 5.96 17.28
C SER A 43 21.75 5.72 17.67
N PRO A 44 21.26 4.46 17.64
CA PRO A 44 19.88 4.14 18.01
C PRO A 44 19.48 4.68 19.39
N ASP A 45 20.37 4.56 20.38
CA ASP A 45 20.12 4.97 21.76
C ASP A 45 20.13 6.50 21.92
N GLU A 46 20.99 7.21 21.18
CA GLU A 46 21.01 8.68 21.15
C GLU A 46 19.74 9.25 20.52
N LYS A 47 19.18 8.57 19.51
CA LYS A 47 17.87 8.93 18.94
C LYS A 47 16.77 8.72 19.96
N GLU A 48 16.79 7.62 20.70
CA GLU A 48 15.79 7.30 21.73
C GLU A 48 15.83 8.30 22.90
N GLN A 49 17.03 8.69 23.36
CA GLN A 49 17.20 9.70 24.41
C GLN A 49 16.83 11.13 23.94
N TYR A 50 17.12 11.47 22.68
CA TYR A 50 16.71 12.75 22.10
C TYR A 50 15.18 12.85 21.95
N ILE A 51 14.54 11.74 21.58
CA ILE A 51 13.08 11.58 21.54
C ILE A 51 12.47 11.67 22.95
N ALA A 52 13.10 11.08 23.97
CA ALA A 52 12.63 11.13 25.36
C ALA A 52 12.70 12.55 25.98
N LYS A 53 13.61 13.41 25.51
CA LYS A 53 13.71 14.83 25.92
C LYS A 53 12.61 15.71 25.32
N LEU A 54 12.05 15.35 24.18
CA LEU A 54 10.89 16.01 23.58
C LEU A 54 9.64 15.59 24.37
N SER A 55 9.33 16.32 25.45
CA SER A 55 8.17 16.02 26.32
C SER A 55 6.85 16.05 25.53
N LEU A 56 6.26 14.87 25.31
CA LEU A 56 5.09 14.64 24.47
C LEU A 56 3.79 14.95 25.24
N LYS A 57 3.25 16.17 25.07
CA LYS A 57 1.88 16.51 25.52
C LYS A 57 0.86 16.79 24.41
N SER A 58 1.25 16.74 23.14
CA SER A 58 0.30 16.85 22.02
C SER A 58 0.97 16.41 20.73
N VAL A 59 0.70 15.18 20.28
CA VAL A 59 1.28 14.65 19.04
C VAL A 59 0.34 14.96 17.88
N ASP A 60 0.77 15.89 17.04
CA ASP A 60 0.14 16.32 15.78
C ASP A 60 0.79 15.59 14.58
N SER A 61 0.17 15.66 13.39
CA SER A 61 0.45 14.82 12.21
C SER A 61 1.90 14.70 11.68
N ASP A 62 2.83 15.49 12.20
CA ASP A 62 4.21 15.60 11.72
C ASP A 62 5.15 14.52 12.32
N ASP A 63 4.75 13.83 13.39
CA ASP A 63 5.53 12.74 14.05
C ASP A 63 5.55 11.42 13.26
N ILE A 64 4.67 11.29 12.27
CA ILE A 64 4.48 10.05 11.51
C ILE A 64 5.64 9.80 10.50
N SER A 65 6.34 10.86 10.07
CA SER A 65 7.45 10.74 9.10
C SER A 65 8.73 10.16 9.71
N THR A 66 8.99 10.44 10.99
CA THR A 66 10.12 9.89 11.75
C THR A 66 9.88 8.40 12.06
N ILE A 67 8.63 8.04 12.38
CA ILE A 67 8.16 6.66 12.56
C ILE A 67 8.36 5.87 11.24
N ALA A 68 7.89 6.37 10.10
CA ALA A 68 8.06 5.73 8.80
C ALA A 68 9.52 5.44 8.41
N ARG A 69 10.47 6.28 8.86
CA ARG A 69 11.91 6.15 8.60
C ARG A 69 12.57 5.02 9.41
N VAL A 70 12.05 4.71 10.58
CA VAL A 70 12.52 3.61 11.43
C VAL A 70 12.01 2.25 10.94
N PHE A 71 10.84 2.22 10.29
CA PHE A 71 10.13 0.98 9.97
C PHE A 71 10.33 0.39 8.56
N SER A 72 11.16 1.00 7.73
CA SER A 72 11.56 0.39 6.45
C SER A 72 12.48 -0.83 6.61
N TYR A 73 12.98 -1.10 7.82
CA TYR A 73 13.91 -2.21 8.11
C TYR A 73 13.39 -3.25 9.12
N ASP A 74 12.32 -2.98 9.87
CA ASP A 74 11.73 -3.95 10.81
C ASP A 74 10.19 -3.89 10.83
N ARG A 75 9.55 -4.80 10.09
CA ARG A 75 8.08 -4.96 10.08
C ARG A 75 7.51 -5.34 11.46
N GLY A 76 8.30 -6.00 12.32
CA GLY A 76 7.86 -6.45 13.65
C GLY A 76 7.81 -5.31 14.67
N GLY A 77 8.80 -4.41 14.64
CA GLY A 77 8.83 -3.20 15.47
C GLY A 77 7.66 -2.24 15.17
N PHE A 78 7.27 -2.11 13.90
CA PHE A 78 6.23 -1.15 13.48
C PHE A 78 4.88 -1.45 14.12
N ILE A 79 4.53 -2.74 14.12
CA ILE A 79 3.27 -3.24 14.68
C ILE A 79 3.22 -3.05 16.21
N LYS A 80 4.38 -3.07 16.90
CA LYS A 80 4.46 -2.86 18.35
C LYS A 80 4.30 -1.39 18.73
N MET A 81 4.95 -0.45 18.04
CA MET A 81 4.87 0.99 18.36
C MET A 81 3.51 1.61 18.08
N THR A 82 2.74 1.06 17.14
CA THR A 82 1.48 1.66 16.71
C THR A 82 0.27 1.27 17.55
N LYS A 83 0.49 0.68 18.73
CA LYS A 83 -0.60 0.26 19.63
C LYS A 83 -1.43 1.43 20.21
N GLY A 84 -0.98 2.68 20.08
CA GLY A 84 -1.69 3.89 20.54
C GLY A 84 -2.53 4.61 19.46
N LEU A 85 -2.22 4.45 18.17
CA LEU A 85 -2.88 5.16 17.04
C LEU A 85 -4.05 4.37 16.43
N LYS A 86 -4.53 3.34 17.14
CA LYS A 86 -5.11 2.10 16.61
C LYS A 86 -6.32 2.22 15.67
N ASN A 87 -7.06 3.32 15.66
CA ASN A 87 -8.42 3.32 15.11
C ASN A 87 -8.71 4.32 13.99
N SER A 88 -7.78 5.18 13.58
CA SER A 88 -8.07 6.09 12.46
C SER A 88 -7.90 5.40 11.10
N SER A 89 -8.83 5.66 10.19
CA SER A 89 -8.84 5.10 8.83
C SER A 89 -7.62 5.56 8.03
N LYS A 90 -7.14 6.78 8.29
CA LYS A 90 -5.87 7.30 7.75
C LYS A 90 -4.68 6.43 8.15
N PHE A 91 -4.59 6.06 9.42
CA PHE A 91 -3.51 5.21 9.93
C PHE A 91 -3.56 3.80 9.33
N LYS A 92 -4.75 3.21 9.22
CA LYS A 92 -4.94 1.90 8.57
C LYS A 92 -4.53 1.92 7.09
N ILE A 93 -4.88 2.97 6.33
CA ILE A 93 -4.46 3.11 4.92
C ILE A 93 -2.94 3.28 4.83
N MET A 94 -2.32 4.00 5.78
CA MET A 94 -0.86 4.11 5.83
C MET A 94 -0.19 2.76 6.10
N LEU A 95 -0.74 1.93 7.00
CA LEU A 95 -0.25 0.56 7.18
C LEU A 95 -0.30 -0.22 5.87
N LEU A 96 -1.42 -0.14 5.12
CA LEU A 96 -1.53 -0.77 3.80
C LEU A 96 -0.46 -0.26 2.83
N TYR A 97 -0.13 1.02 2.87
CA TYR A 97 0.91 1.61 2.01
C TYR A 97 2.32 1.05 2.28
N PHE A 98 2.64 0.76 3.54
CA PHE A 98 3.92 0.13 3.92
C PHE A 98 3.97 -1.37 3.64
N LEU A 99 2.83 -2.01 3.40
CA LEU A 99 2.75 -3.43 3.05
C LEU A 99 3.02 -3.69 1.56
N ARG A 100 3.19 -2.63 0.76
CA ARG A 100 3.60 -2.75 -0.65
C ARG A 100 4.89 -3.56 -0.80
N PHE A 101 4.97 -4.28 -1.90
CA PHE A 101 6.06 -5.21 -2.16
C PHE A 101 7.21 -4.51 -2.89
N PRO A 102 8.36 -4.30 -2.24
CA PRO A 102 9.51 -3.71 -2.92
C PRO A 102 10.02 -4.65 -4.02
N VAL A 103 10.49 -4.06 -5.12
CA VAL A 103 11.09 -4.80 -6.25
C VAL A 103 12.55 -4.39 -6.40
N HIS A 104 13.47 -5.34 -6.35
CA HIS A 104 14.88 -5.04 -6.55
C HIS A 104 15.14 -4.64 -8.01
N ARG A 105 15.91 -3.57 -8.24
CA ARG A 105 16.15 -3.05 -9.61
C ARG A 105 16.95 -4.00 -10.50
N GLY A 106 17.82 -4.82 -9.90
CA GLY A 106 18.75 -5.73 -10.57
C GLY A 106 18.31 -7.19 -10.56
N LEU A 107 17.03 -7.49 -10.81
CA LEU A 107 16.57 -8.88 -10.88
C LEU A 107 16.96 -9.53 -12.22
N THR A 108 17.27 -10.81 -12.17
CA THR A 108 17.49 -11.67 -13.35
C THR A 108 16.21 -12.41 -13.75
N ASP A 109 16.21 -13.01 -14.94
CA ASP A 109 15.12 -13.89 -15.39
C ASP A 109 14.99 -15.13 -14.48
N ASP A 110 16.09 -15.63 -13.89
CA ASP A 110 16.05 -16.74 -12.93
C ASP A 110 15.39 -16.34 -11.62
N ASP A 111 15.69 -15.14 -11.09
CA ASP A 111 15.02 -14.60 -9.90
C ASP A 111 13.51 -14.45 -10.14
N LEU A 112 13.13 -13.96 -11.32
CA LEU A 112 11.73 -13.83 -11.71
C LEU A 112 11.05 -15.20 -11.76
N LEU A 113 11.68 -16.19 -12.40
CA LEU A 113 11.12 -17.54 -12.49
C LEU A 113 10.90 -18.13 -11.11
N TYR A 114 11.92 -18.08 -10.24
CA TYR A 114 11.84 -18.57 -8.88
C TYR A 114 10.70 -17.91 -8.08
N THR A 115 10.48 -16.61 -8.30
CA THR A 115 9.43 -15.84 -7.63
C THR A 115 8.03 -16.25 -8.08
N VAL A 116 7.83 -16.49 -9.37
CA VAL A 116 6.50 -16.75 -9.94
C VAL A 116 6.14 -18.24 -10.04
N TYR A 117 7.13 -19.12 -9.90
CA TYR A 117 6.98 -20.57 -10.05
C TYR A 117 5.79 -21.11 -9.24
N LYS A 118 4.94 -21.91 -9.89
CA LYS A 118 3.72 -22.51 -9.30
C LYS A 118 2.80 -21.50 -8.58
N GLY A 119 2.75 -20.27 -9.08
CA GLY A 119 1.91 -19.20 -8.53
C GLY A 119 2.35 -18.74 -7.14
N LYS A 120 3.61 -19.01 -6.74
CA LYS A 120 4.15 -18.68 -5.42
C LYS A 120 3.92 -17.21 -5.07
N ARG A 121 4.15 -16.32 -6.02
CA ARG A 121 3.98 -14.87 -5.78
C ARG A 121 2.54 -14.46 -5.48
N VAL A 122 1.57 -14.99 -6.23
CA VAL A 122 0.14 -14.72 -5.99
C VAL A 122 -0.22 -15.17 -4.56
N LYS A 123 0.12 -16.42 -4.21
CA LYS A 123 -0.15 -16.99 -2.89
C LYS A 123 0.48 -16.18 -1.77
N GLU A 124 1.71 -15.68 -1.95
CA GLU A 124 2.40 -14.86 -0.96
C GLU A 124 1.67 -13.54 -0.71
N ILE A 125 1.31 -12.82 -1.78
CA ILE A 125 0.61 -11.53 -1.68
C ILE A 125 -0.78 -11.74 -1.07
N SER A 126 -1.56 -12.69 -1.58
CA SER A 126 -2.88 -13.02 -1.04
C SER A 126 -2.81 -13.37 0.44
N ARG A 127 -1.86 -14.20 0.87
CA ARG A 127 -1.70 -14.58 2.27
C ARG A 127 -1.41 -13.37 3.17
N ILE A 128 -0.59 -12.43 2.72
CA ILE A 128 -0.29 -11.21 3.50
C ILE A 128 -1.53 -10.33 3.60
N ILE A 129 -2.23 -10.12 2.49
CA ILE A 129 -3.42 -9.29 2.43
C ILE A 129 -4.58 -9.88 3.26
N SER A 130 -4.82 -11.18 3.15
CA SER A 130 -5.85 -11.89 3.91
C SER A 130 -5.47 -12.13 5.37
N SER A 131 -4.26 -11.74 5.80
CA SER A 131 -3.87 -11.93 7.20
C SER A 131 -4.78 -11.11 8.14
N PRO A 132 -5.11 -11.61 9.34
CA PRO A 132 -6.03 -10.93 10.25
C PRO A 132 -5.64 -9.47 10.59
N ALA A 133 -4.34 -9.18 10.64
CA ALA A 133 -3.85 -7.83 10.91
C ALA A 133 -4.14 -6.86 9.74
N VAL A 134 -3.99 -7.34 8.50
CA VAL A 134 -4.18 -6.54 7.29
C VAL A 134 -5.64 -6.45 6.91
N SER A 135 -6.40 -7.54 7.06
CA SER A 135 -7.85 -7.58 6.82
C SER A 135 -8.59 -6.53 7.67
N LYS A 136 -8.18 -6.34 8.95
CA LYS A 136 -8.73 -5.25 9.79
C LYS A 136 -8.43 -3.84 9.27
N CYS A 137 -7.36 -3.67 8.48
CA CYS A 137 -7.04 -2.40 7.85
C CYS A 137 -7.87 -2.16 6.59
N MET A 138 -8.32 -3.23 5.92
CA MET A 138 -9.14 -3.12 4.70
C MET A 138 -10.48 -2.45 4.93
N SER A 139 -11.05 -2.57 6.14
CA SER A 139 -12.32 -1.88 6.46
C SER A 139 -12.21 -0.36 6.29
N ALA A 140 -11.03 0.23 6.48
CA ALA A 140 -10.80 1.66 6.27
C ALA A 140 -10.98 2.09 4.81
N LEU A 141 -10.84 1.17 3.85
CA LEU A 141 -11.11 1.46 2.44
C LEU A 141 -12.62 1.65 2.20
N ASN A 142 -13.46 0.95 2.95
CA ASN A 142 -14.92 1.05 2.80
C ASN A 142 -15.49 2.40 3.25
N GLU A 143 -14.74 3.17 4.03
CA GLU A 143 -15.13 4.49 4.54
C GLU A 143 -14.78 5.63 3.57
N LEU A 144 -13.99 5.34 2.52
CA LEU A 144 -13.54 6.35 1.57
C LEU A 144 -14.62 6.68 0.55
N ALA A 145 -14.77 7.96 0.22
CA ALA A 145 -15.56 8.40 -0.93
C ALA A 145 -15.15 7.67 -2.23
N PRO A 146 -16.08 7.34 -3.15
CA PRO A 146 -15.81 6.53 -4.35
C PRO A 146 -14.58 6.95 -5.16
N LYS A 147 -14.48 8.24 -5.49
CA LYS A 147 -13.34 8.80 -6.25
C LYS A 147 -12.01 8.67 -5.50
N LYS A 148 -12.02 8.86 -4.17
CA LYS A 148 -10.83 8.73 -3.32
C LYS A 148 -10.42 7.26 -3.19
N LEU A 149 -11.38 6.34 -3.01
CA LEU A 149 -11.14 4.91 -2.94
C LEU A 149 -10.40 4.39 -4.18
N LYS A 150 -10.89 4.73 -5.38
CA LYS A 150 -10.24 4.40 -6.66
C LYS A 150 -8.79 4.89 -6.73
N GLY A 151 -8.54 6.13 -6.30
CA GLY A 151 -7.19 6.70 -6.25
C GLY A 151 -6.27 5.98 -5.27
N VAL A 152 -6.76 5.72 -4.06
CA VAL A 152 -6.02 5.03 -2.99
C VAL A 152 -5.68 3.61 -3.40
N ILE A 153 -6.60 2.82 -3.96
CA ILE A 153 -6.31 1.45 -4.43
C ILE A 153 -5.21 1.44 -5.49
N LYS A 154 -5.29 2.32 -6.50
CA LYS A 154 -4.27 2.42 -7.56
C LYS A 154 -2.89 2.76 -7.00
N MET A 155 -2.85 3.64 -6.00
CA MET A 155 -1.62 4.04 -5.33
C MET A 155 -1.07 2.93 -4.42
N LEU A 156 -1.92 2.25 -3.66
CA LEU A 156 -1.55 1.11 -2.81
C LEU A 156 -1.03 -0.07 -3.64
N ALA A 157 -1.56 -0.28 -4.85
CA ALA A 157 -1.00 -1.25 -5.79
C ALA A 157 0.26 -0.73 -6.53
N GLY A 158 0.64 0.52 -6.33
CA GLY A 158 1.79 1.14 -6.99
C GLY A 158 3.11 0.45 -6.65
N VAL A 159 4.04 0.50 -7.59
CA VAL A 159 5.35 -0.14 -7.48
C VAL A 159 6.33 0.76 -6.73
N TYR A 160 7.19 0.16 -5.93
CA TYR A 160 8.36 0.83 -5.35
C TYR A 160 9.61 -0.03 -5.56
N TYR A 161 10.62 0.55 -6.22
CA TYR A 161 11.88 -0.14 -6.51
C TYR A 161 12.94 0.13 -5.45
N VAL A 162 13.71 -0.90 -5.08
CA VAL A 162 14.80 -0.84 -4.11
C VAL A 162 16.13 -1.31 -4.73
N GLY A 163 17.25 -0.93 -4.10
CA GLY A 163 18.61 -1.22 -4.56
C GLY A 163 19.33 0.04 -5.07
N SER A 164 20.66 0.11 -4.86
CA SER A 164 21.48 1.28 -5.21
C SER A 164 22.30 1.06 -6.49
N ASN A 165 22.36 2.09 -7.34
CA ASN A 165 23.62 2.78 -7.58
C ASN A 165 23.37 4.30 -7.49
N PRO A 166 23.95 5.02 -6.52
CA PRO A 166 23.78 6.47 -6.40
C PRO A 166 24.51 7.25 -7.50
N HIS A 167 25.31 6.59 -8.33
CA HIS A 167 26.17 7.21 -9.33
C HIS A 167 25.98 6.66 -10.75
N SER A 168 24.98 5.81 -10.99
CA SER A 168 24.59 5.47 -12.35
C SER A 168 23.09 5.58 -12.48
N VAL A 169 22.66 6.05 -13.65
CA VAL A 169 21.29 5.87 -14.13
C VAL A 169 21.08 4.36 -14.23
N GLN A 170 20.76 3.69 -13.12
CA GLN A 170 20.51 2.26 -13.10
C GLN A 170 19.19 2.03 -13.82
N ASN A 171 19.31 1.62 -15.08
CA ASN A 171 18.20 1.06 -15.83
C ASN A 171 17.66 -0.15 -15.05
N THR A 172 16.38 -0.10 -14.72
CA THR A 172 15.68 -1.25 -14.13
C THR A 172 15.72 -2.41 -15.12
N THR A 173 16.08 -3.61 -14.67
CA THR A 173 16.12 -4.78 -15.57
C THR A 173 14.72 -5.12 -16.08
N TRP A 174 14.66 -5.82 -17.21
CA TRP A 174 13.38 -6.29 -17.76
C TRP A 174 12.63 -7.20 -16.77
N ALA A 175 13.34 -8.12 -16.12
CA ALA A 175 12.78 -8.98 -15.10
C ALA A 175 12.20 -8.19 -13.91
N ALA A 176 12.88 -7.12 -13.47
CA ALA A 176 12.37 -6.23 -12.42
C ALA A 176 11.11 -5.46 -12.88
N ASN A 177 11.07 -4.97 -14.12
CA ASN A 177 9.86 -4.34 -14.68
C ASN A 177 8.70 -5.34 -14.81
N SER A 178 8.98 -6.58 -15.20
CA SER A 178 7.96 -7.62 -15.27
C SER A 178 7.42 -7.98 -13.89
N LEU A 179 8.29 -8.14 -12.89
CA LEU A 179 7.86 -8.41 -11.51
C LEU A 179 7.07 -7.25 -10.91
N ALA A 180 7.48 -6.02 -11.21
CA ALA A 180 6.78 -4.81 -10.80
C ALA A 180 5.35 -4.75 -11.32
N ARG A 181 5.15 -5.00 -12.63
CA ARG A 181 3.82 -5.06 -13.24
C ARG A 181 2.97 -6.15 -12.61
N LEU A 182 3.54 -7.34 -12.47
CA LEU A 182 2.91 -8.49 -11.84
C LEU A 182 2.48 -8.21 -10.39
N ASN A 183 3.36 -7.62 -9.57
CA ASN A 183 3.02 -7.24 -8.19
C ASN A 183 1.90 -6.22 -8.14
N ARG A 184 1.91 -5.22 -9.04
CA ARG A 184 0.85 -4.23 -9.13
C ARG A 184 -0.49 -4.87 -9.46
N ASP A 185 -0.54 -5.71 -10.49
CA ASP A 185 -1.78 -6.32 -10.95
C ASP A 185 -2.38 -7.25 -9.88
N ILE A 186 -1.54 -8.07 -9.23
CA ILE A 186 -1.97 -8.92 -8.10
C ILE A 186 -2.47 -8.04 -6.94
N MET A 187 -1.72 -7.00 -6.55
CA MET A 187 -2.13 -6.12 -5.46
C MET A 187 -3.44 -5.40 -5.74
N LEU A 188 -3.69 -4.95 -6.97
CA LEU A 188 -4.98 -4.36 -7.35
C LEU A 188 -6.12 -5.33 -7.06
N VAL A 189 -6.01 -6.56 -7.54
CA VAL A 189 -7.04 -7.59 -7.39
C VAL A 189 -7.24 -7.96 -5.92
N GLU A 190 -6.16 -8.13 -5.15
CA GLU A 190 -6.25 -8.52 -3.74
C GLU A 190 -6.75 -7.39 -2.83
N LEU A 191 -6.41 -6.13 -3.12
CA LEU A 191 -6.99 -4.97 -2.43
C LEU A 191 -8.49 -4.88 -2.68
N VAL A 192 -8.95 -5.10 -3.92
CA VAL A 192 -10.39 -5.12 -4.22
C VAL A 192 -11.05 -6.33 -3.56
N ARG A 193 -10.45 -7.51 -3.61
CA ARG A 193 -10.96 -8.73 -2.96
C ARG A 193 -11.23 -8.52 -1.46
N GLY A 194 -10.39 -7.72 -0.80
CA GLY A 194 -10.53 -7.38 0.62
C GLY A 194 -11.47 -6.21 0.96
N SER A 195 -12.02 -5.48 -0.02
CA SER A 195 -12.86 -4.30 0.22
C SER A 195 -14.20 -4.39 -0.53
N THR A 196 -15.29 -4.50 0.23
CA THR A 196 -16.65 -4.53 -0.31
C THR A 196 -16.99 -3.27 -1.12
N ALA A 197 -16.60 -2.08 -0.65
CA ALA A 197 -16.80 -0.84 -1.40
C ALA A 197 -16.04 -0.85 -2.74
N ALA A 198 -14.84 -1.44 -2.77
CA ALA A 198 -14.06 -1.57 -3.99
C ALA A 198 -14.69 -2.56 -4.97
N LYS A 199 -15.22 -3.69 -4.48
CA LYS A 199 -15.97 -4.64 -5.31
C LYS A 199 -17.20 -3.98 -5.94
N LEU A 200 -17.90 -3.10 -5.23
CA LEU A 200 -19.00 -2.31 -5.82
C LEU A 200 -18.54 -1.39 -6.95
N LEU A 201 -17.35 -0.76 -6.83
CA LEU A 201 -16.78 0.03 -7.93
C LEU A 201 -16.52 -0.84 -9.18
N VAL A 202 -16.00 -2.05 -8.99
CA VAL A 202 -15.78 -2.99 -10.11
C VAL A 202 -17.10 -3.43 -10.73
N GLN A 203 -18.08 -3.80 -9.91
CA GLN A 203 -19.38 -4.28 -10.40
C GLN A 203 -20.15 -3.23 -11.20
N GLU A 204 -20.06 -1.96 -10.84
CA GLU A 204 -20.71 -0.87 -11.56
C GLU A 204 -19.87 -0.35 -12.76
N GLY A 205 -18.71 -0.96 -13.04
CA GLY A 205 -17.86 -0.59 -14.18
C GLY A 205 -16.99 0.65 -13.96
N ASP A 206 -16.91 1.15 -12.73
CA ASP A 206 -16.12 2.33 -12.38
C ASP A 206 -14.65 2.01 -12.07
N PHE A 207 -14.29 0.73 -11.99
CA PHE A 207 -12.93 0.28 -11.71
C PHE A 207 -12.58 -1.00 -12.46
N ASP A 208 -11.69 -0.89 -13.45
CA ASP A 208 -11.22 -2.05 -14.20
C ASP A 208 -10.14 -2.80 -13.43
N LEU A 209 -10.26 -4.13 -13.45
CA LEU A 209 -9.25 -5.05 -12.95
C LEU A 209 -8.63 -5.86 -14.09
N PRO A 210 -7.34 -6.19 -13.99
CA PRO A 210 -6.74 -7.14 -14.92
C PRO A 210 -7.26 -8.56 -14.61
N GLU A 211 -7.82 -9.24 -15.61
CA GLU A 211 -8.18 -10.65 -15.50
C GLU A 211 -6.95 -11.56 -15.46
N ARG A 212 -5.83 -11.08 -16.01
CA ARG A 212 -4.59 -11.84 -16.21
C ARG A 212 -3.39 -10.91 -16.12
N THR A 213 -2.26 -11.45 -15.67
CA THR A 213 -0.95 -10.78 -15.74
C THR A 213 0.11 -11.76 -16.24
N TRP A 214 1.31 -11.24 -16.52
CA TRP A 214 2.36 -12.01 -17.18
C TRP A 214 3.72 -11.81 -16.50
N ALA A 215 4.41 -12.92 -16.27
CA ALA A 215 5.84 -12.92 -16.02
C ALA A 215 6.57 -13.10 -17.37
N ASN A 216 7.19 -12.03 -17.86
CA ASN A 216 7.81 -11.97 -19.18
C ASN A 216 9.32 -12.19 -19.07
N PHE A 217 9.82 -13.20 -19.76
CA PHE A 217 11.24 -13.55 -19.83
C PHE A 217 11.78 -13.13 -21.19
N ARG A 218 12.79 -12.25 -21.20
CA ARG A 218 13.30 -11.67 -22.46
C ARG A 218 14.68 -12.19 -22.83
N TRP A 219 15.54 -12.46 -21.84
CA TRP A 219 16.95 -12.75 -22.08
C TRP A 219 17.28 -14.22 -21.93
N SER A 220 16.51 -14.95 -21.12
CA SER A 220 16.69 -16.39 -20.92
C SER A 220 16.10 -17.27 -22.03
N GLY A 221 15.38 -16.70 -23.00
CA GLY A 221 14.66 -17.45 -24.04
C GLY A 221 13.47 -18.27 -23.52
N ARG A 222 13.12 -18.15 -22.23
CA ARG A 222 11.99 -18.85 -21.63
C ARG A 222 10.66 -18.27 -22.10
N LYS A 223 9.64 -19.12 -22.14
CA LYS A 223 8.26 -18.69 -22.43
C LYS A 223 7.74 -17.83 -21.29
N SER A 224 7.05 -16.74 -21.61
CA SER A 224 6.28 -15.97 -20.63
C SER A 224 5.28 -16.89 -19.91
N ILE A 225 5.11 -16.65 -18.62
CA ILE A 225 4.15 -17.38 -17.78
C ILE A 225 2.94 -16.48 -17.58
N GLU A 226 1.78 -16.95 -18.04
CA GLU A 226 0.49 -16.34 -17.77
C GLU A 226 0.07 -16.65 -16.34
N ILE A 227 -0.47 -15.64 -15.65
CA ILE A 227 -0.96 -15.77 -14.29
C ILE A 227 -2.41 -15.30 -14.28
N PRO A 228 -3.38 -16.21 -14.05
CA PRO A 228 -4.78 -15.82 -13.94
C PRO A 228 -4.99 -15.01 -12.66
N LEU A 229 -5.80 -13.96 -12.76
CA LEU A 229 -6.21 -13.11 -11.66
C LEU A 229 -7.75 -13.09 -11.61
N PRO A 230 -8.38 -14.13 -11.01
CA PRO A 230 -9.83 -14.23 -10.98
C PRO A 230 -10.47 -13.00 -10.35
N HIS A 231 -11.45 -12.42 -11.04
CA HIS A 231 -12.12 -11.23 -10.56
C HIS A 231 -12.75 -11.47 -9.17
N PRO A 232 -12.61 -10.52 -8.23
CA PRO A 232 -13.28 -10.61 -6.96
C PRO A 232 -14.77 -10.35 -7.16
N HIS A 233 -15.60 -11.24 -6.63
CA HIS A 233 -17.05 -11.11 -6.63
C HIS A 233 -17.56 -10.78 -5.22
N LEU A 234 -18.72 -10.14 -5.15
CA LEU A 234 -19.45 -10.01 -3.89
C LEU A 234 -20.03 -11.38 -3.50
N GLY A 235 -19.91 -11.75 -2.24
CA GLY A 235 -20.45 -13.00 -1.70
C GLY A 235 -21.12 -12.81 -0.34
N ALA A 236 -21.50 -13.92 0.30
CA ALA A 236 -22.16 -13.91 1.61
C ALA A 236 -21.36 -13.14 2.68
N ASP A 237 -20.03 -13.24 2.67
CA ASP A 237 -19.15 -12.53 3.60
C ASP A 237 -19.21 -11.00 3.46
N ASP A 238 -19.68 -10.48 2.32
CA ASP A 238 -19.81 -9.05 2.08
C ASP A 238 -21.13 -8.47 2.62
N VAL A 239 -22.15 -9.31 2.91
CA VAL A 239 -23.51 -8.87 3.30
C VAL A 239 -23.52 -7.90 4.49
N PRO A 240 -22.80 -8.15 5.61
CA PRO A 240 -22.78 -7.20 6.72
C PRO A 240 -22.24 -5.82 6.32
N TYR A 241 -21.21 -5.79 5.47
CA TYR A 241 -20.61 -4.54 4.99
C TYR A 241 -21.52 -3.83 3.98
N LEU A 242 -22.23 -4.56 3.12
CA LEU A 242 -23.23 -4.00 2.22
C LEU A 242 -24.37 -3.33 3.00
N LYS A 243 -24.84 -3.94 4.09
CA LYS A 243 -25.87 -3.35 4.97
C LYS A 243 -25.40 -2.05 5.62
N GLU A 244 -24.12 -1.96 5.98
CA GLU A 244 -23.53 -0.70 6.45
C GLU A 244 -23.39 0.34 5.33
N LEU A 245 -23.03 -0.07 4.11
CA LEU A 245 -22.91 0.84 2.97
C LEU A 245 -24.25 1.42 2.50
N ILE A 246 -25.39 0.78 2.78
CA ILE A 246 -26.73 1.37 2.57
C ILE A 246 -26.93 2.63 3.42
N LYS A 247 -26.29 2.71 4.59
CA LYS A 247 -26.36 3.87 5.50
C LYS A 247 -25.30 4.92 5.19
N SER A 248 -24.46 4.70 4.17
CA SER A 248 -23.38 5.61 3.81
C SER A 248 -23.91 7.00 3.43
N GLU A 249 -23.14 8.05 3.73
CA GLU A 249 -23.41 9.41 3.25
C GLU A 249 -23.37 9.51 1.72
N TYR A 250 -22.60 8.64 1.06
CA TYR A 250 -22.43 8.64 -0.39
C TYR A 250 -23.57 7.91 -1.09
N GLU A 251 -24.38 8.65 -1.84
CA GLU A 251 -25.51 8.10 -2.61
C GLU A 251 -25.09 6.94 -3.54
N TYR A 252 -23.91 7.04 -4.15
CA TYR A 252 -23.31 5.99 -4.96
C TYR A 252 -23.29 4.64 -4.23
N TYR A 253 -22.75 4.58 -3.01
CA TYR A 253 -22.67 3.35 -2.24
C TYR A 253 -24.04 2.86 -1.80
N ARG A 254 -24.95 3.76 -1.42
CA ARG A 254 -26.32 3.37 -1.05
C ARG A 254 -27.04 2.63 -2.18
N LYS A 255 -26.99 3.19 -3.40
CA LYS A 255 -27.61 2.62 -4.59
C LYS A 255 -26.94 1.29 -4.99
N ALA A 256 -25.61 1.27 -5.07
CA ALA A 256 -24.87 0.09 -5.48
C ALA A 256 -25.01 -1.06 -4.47
N ALA A 257 -24.95 -0.78 -3.16
CA ALA A 257 -25.09 -1.79 -2.12
C ALA A 257 -26.51 -2.38 -2.07
N ARG A 258 -27.54 -1.55 -2.24
CA ARG A 258 -28.94 -2.01 -2.32
C ARG A 258 -29.14 -2.98 -3.48
N LYS A 259 -28.72 -2.57 -4.69
CA LYS A 259 -28.76 -3.40 -5.91
C LYS A 259 -28.00 -4.71 -5.73
N ALA A 260 -26.86 -4.69 -5.04
CA ALA A 260 -26.09 -5.89 -4.75
C ALA A 260 -26.83 -6.85 -3.80
N LEU A 261 -27.42 -6.34 -2.72
CA LEU A 261 -28.19 -7.15 -1.77
C LEU A 261 -29.47 -7.74 -2.39
N GLU A 262 -30.19 -6.98 -3.21
CA GLU A 262 -31.35 -7.48 -3.96
C GLU A 262 -30.98 -8.66 -4.87
N LYS A 263 -29.86 -8.54 -5.61
CA LYS A 263 -29.34 -9.63 -6.44
C LYS A 263 -28.94 -10.87 -5.63
N MET A 264 -28.59 -10.69 -4.36
CA MET A 264 -28.27 -11.78 -3.44
C MET A 264 -29.50 -12.38 -2.75
N GLY A 265 -30.69 -11.79 -2.94
CA GLY A 265 -31.92 -12.21 -2.24
C GLY A 265 -31.96 -11.80 -0.77
N GLU A 266 -31.13 -10.84 -0.36
CA GLU A 266 -31.06 -10.35 1.02
C GLU A 266 -32.13 -9.28 1.28
N SER A 267 -32.74 -9.32 2.47
CA SER A 267 -33.64 -8.26 2.91
C SER A 267 -32.86 -7.00 3.27
N ILE A 268 -33.38 -5.85 2.80
CA ILE A 268 -32.81 -4.51 2.95
C ILE A 268 -33.33 -3.85 4.22
#